data_AF-A0A3N5G402-F1
#
_entry.id   AF-A0A3N5G402-F1
#
_cell.length_a   1.000
_cell.length_b   1.000
_cell.length_c   1.000
_cell.angle_alpha   90.00
_cell.angle_beta   90.00
_cell.angle_gamma   90.00
#
_symmetry.space_group_name_H-M   'P 1'
#
loop_
_entity.id
_entity.type
_entity.pdbx_description
1 polymer ?
#
loop_
_entity_poly.entity_id
_entity_poly.type
_entity_poly.pdbx_seq_one_letter_code
_entity_poly.pdbx_strand_id
1 'polypeptide(L)'
;MKNLLKILLPAKGDNASRHIKLPFDRFIWSVVIATVSLTACAPTGNTARSIGEIDQLPSLPNCVTIDKSVPVLTTAAGVEFVRTPDEFFQNLKDFPYEAHYFEVDGLRLAYEDEGPRNAPVVLMLHGQPDWSYLYRKMI
;
A
#
# COMPACT_ATOMS: atom_id res chain seq x y z
N MET A 1 -25.85 -12.24 -10.24
CA MET A 1 -25.00 -11.81 -9.11
C MET A 1 -23.64 -12.50 -9.24
N LYS A 2 -22.61 -11.75 -9.67
CA LYS A 2 -21.16 -12.08 -9.63
C LYS A 2 -20.44 -10.94 -10.38
N ASN A 3 -20.09 -9.86 -9.68
CA ASN A 3 -19.19 -8.85 -10.22
C ASN A 3 -17.76 -9.33 -9.93
N LEU A 4 -17.21 -10.04 -10.92
CA LEU A 4 -15.83 -10.51 -10.93
C LEU A 4 -15.00 -9.44 -11.65
N LEU A 5 -14.12 -8.76 -10.92
CA LEU A 5 -13.11 -7.87 -11.46
C LEU A 5 -12.15 -8.71 -12.34
N LYS A 6 -12.33 -8.66 -13.66
CA LYS A 6 -11.42 -9.28 -14.62
C LYS A 6 -10.24 -8.34 -14.87
N ILE A 7 -9.13 -8.58 -14.19
CA ILE A 7 -7.82 -8.12 -14.64
C ILE A 7 -7.40 -9.08 -15.75
N LEU A 8 -7.58 -8.69 -17.02
CA LEU A 8 -7.02 -9.43 -18.16
C LEU A 8 -5.74 -8.73 -18.64
N LEU A 9 -4.64 -9.47 -18.52
CA LEU A 9 -3.28 -9.20 -18.99
C LEU A 9 -3.23 -8.99 -20.52
N PRO A 10 -2.21 -8.28 -21.06
CA PRO A 10 -1.78 -8.54 -22.43
C PRO A 10 -1.05 -9.88 -22.51
N ALA A 11 -1.57 -10.77 -23.35
CA ALA A 11 -0.91 -11.98 -23.82
C ALA A 11 0.33 -11.64 -24.65
N LYS A 12 1.49 -12.22 -24.30
CA LYS A 12 2.67 -12.22 -25.18
C LYS A 12 2.78 -13.59 -25.83
N GLY A 13 2.54 -13.60 -27.14
CA GLY A 13 2.51 -14.78 -27.99
C GLY A 13 3.84 -15.50 -28.11
N ASP A 14 3.68 -16.82 -28.19
CA ASP A 14 4.44 -17.86 -28.88
C ASP A 14 5.73 -17.44 -29.59
N ASN A 15 6.84 -18.05 -29.17
CA ASN A 15 7.86 -18.46 -30.10
C ASN A 15 8.49 -19.79 -29.67
N ALA A 16 8.47 -20.71 -30.62
CA ALA A 16 8.94 -22.07 -30.53
C ALA A 16 10.47 -22.17 -30.36
N SER A 17 10.88 -23.31 -29.79
CA SER A 17 12.16 -23.97 -29.95
C SER A 17 13.41 -23.31 -29.34
N ARG A 18 13.90 -23.92 -28.26
CA ARG A 18 15.11 -24.75 -28.30
C ARG A 18 15.32 -25.44 -26.95
N HIS A 19 15.18 -26.77 -26.95
CA HIS A 19 15.72 -27.62 -25.90
C HIS A 19 17.25 -27.47 -25.89
N ILE A 20 17.78 -26.79 -24.88
CA ILE A 20 19.20 -26.86 -24.55
C ILE A 20 19.33 -27.99 -23.52
N LYS A 21 19.72 -29.18 -24.00
CA LYS A 21 20.28 -30.24 -23.16
C LYS A 21 21.64 -29.75 -22.67
N LEU A 22 21.77 -29.43 -21.40
CA LEU A 22 23.06 -29.33 -20.73
C LEU A 22 23.25 -30.59 -19.87
N PRO A 23 24.22 -31.46 -20.20
CA PRO A 23 24.66 -32.52 -19.32
C PRO A 23 25.69 -31.93 -18.33
N PHE A 24 25.63 -32.32 -17.06
CA PHE A 24 26.62 -32.14 -15.97
C PHE A 24 25.86 -31.70 -14.71
N ASP A 25 26.10 -32.19 -13.49
CA ASP A 25 26.77 -33.36 -12.95
C ASP A 25 26.28 -33.37 -11.49
N ARG A 26 25.78 -34.50 -10.98
CA ARG A 26 25.19 -34.62 -9.62
C ARG A 26 26.24 -34.48 -8.51
N PHE A 27 27.49 -34.15 -8.86
CA PHE A 27 28.61 -34.05 -7.93
C PHE A 27 28.80 -32.67 -7.31
N ILE A 28 28.29 -31.58 -7.93
CA ILE A 28 28.50 -30.21 -7.42
C ILE A 28 27.56 -29.85 -6.24
N TRP A 29 26.38 -30.48 -6.15
CA TRP A 29 25.41 -30.17 -5.09
C TRP A 29 25.74 -30.75 -3.71
N SER A 30 26.68 -31.70 -3.61
CA SER A 30 27.07 -32.30 -2.33
C SER A 30 28.14 -31.48 -1.58
N VAL A 31 28.95 -30.68 -2.29
CA VAL A 31 30.04 -29.90 -1.69
C VAL A 31 29.57 -28.56 -1.13
N VAL A 32 28.50 -27.97 -1.70
CA VAL A 32 27.94 -26.69 -1.21
C VAL A 32 27.19 -26.84 0.11
N ILE A 33 26.57 -28.00 0.38
CA ILE A 33 25.85 -28.25 1.64
C ILE A 33 26.80 -28.43 2.82
N ALA A 34 28.01 -28.96 2.60
CA ALA A 34 28.98 -29.21 3.67
C ALA A 34 29.72 -27.93 4.14
N THR A 35 29.83 -26.89 3.32
CA THR A 35 30.45 -25.61 3.71
C THR A 35 29.51 -24.65 4.42
N VAL A 36 28.20 -24.89 4.42
CA VAL A 36 27.22 -24.08 5.19
C VAL A 36 27.17 -24.48 6.67
N SER A 37 27.66 -25.67 7.05
CA SER A 37 27.58 -26.16 8.44
C SER A 37 28.75 -25.80 9.36
N LEU A 38 29.87 -25.24 8.89
CA LEU A 38 31.02 -24.93 9.76
C LEU A 38 31.20 -23.46 10.16
N THR A 39 30.33 -22.55 9.72
CA THR A 39 30.37 -21.13 10.14
C THR A 39 29.25 -20.76 11.12
N ALA A 40 28.73 -21.75 11.85
CA ALA A 40 27.76 -21.57 12.92
C ALA A 40 28.43 -21.76 14.30
N CYS A 41 29.42 -20.93 14.63
CA CYS A 41 29.85 -20.79 16.03
C CYS A 41 30.59 -19.47 16.26
N ALA A 42 29.83 -18.39 16.45
CA ALA A 42 30.27 -17.26 17.26
C ALA A 42 29.04 -16.69 17.99
N PRO A 43 28.90 -16.91 19.31
CA PRO A 43 27.82 -16.33 20.08
C PRO A 43 28.24 -14.98 20.69
N THR A 44 27.21 -14.22 21.05
CA THR A 44 27.18 -13.05 21.94
C THR A 44 27.63 -11.71 21.39
N GLY A 45 26.61 -10.89 21.08
CA GLY A 45 26.73 -9.47 20.86
C GLY A 45 25.38 -8.89 20.45
N ASN A 46 24.35 -9.04 21.28
CA ASN A 46 23.15 -8.20 21.17
C ASN A 46 23.54 -6.76 21.49
N THR A 47 24.19 -6.07 20.56
CA THR A 47 24.02 -4.64 20.47
C THR A 47 22.71 -4.44 19.72
N ALA A 48 21.62 -4.46 20.47
CA ALA A 48 20.47 -3.68 20.09
C ALA A 48 21.01 -2.28 19.81
N ARG A 49 21.13 -1.93 18.52
CA ARG A 49 21.30 -0.54 18.15
C ARG A 49 20.05 0.12 18.68
N SER A 50 20.18 0.88 19.76
CA SER A 50 19.11 1.78 20.16
C SER A 50 18.88 2.67 18.94
N ILE A 51 17.77 2.45 18.25
CA ILE A 51 17.13 3.50 17.48
C ILE A 51 17.16 4.71 18.40
N GLY A 52 17.91 5.73 18.00
CA GLY A 52 18.09 6.94 18.78
C GLY A 52 16.73 7.38 19.31
N GLU A 53 16.70 7.57 20.61
CA GLU A 53 15.60 8.11 21.40
C GLU A 53 14.79 9.13 20.58
N ILE A 54 13.52 8.80 20.30
CA ILE A 54 12.59 9.65 19.55
C ILE A 54 12.03 10.75 20.48
N ASP A 55 12.79 11.20 21.50
CA ASP A 55 12.24 12.06 22.56
C ASP A 55 12.30 13.56 22.25
N GLN A 56 12.79 13.97 21.08
CA GLN A 56 12.83 15.39 20.74
C GLN A 56 12.36 15.65 19.31
N LEU A 57 11.07 15.39 19.05
CA LEU A 57 10.35 16.28 18.15
C LEU A 57 10.32 17.69 18.79
N PRO A 58 10.57 18.76 18.02
CA PRO A 58 10.43 20.12 18.53
C PRO A 58 9.02 20.28 19.11
N SER A 59 8.93 20.80 20.34
CA SER A 59 7.64 21.11 20.96
C SER A 59 6.85 22.00 20.00
N LEU A 60 5.68 21.51 19.57
CA LEU A 60 4.84 22.24 18.65
C LEU A 60 4.56 23.65 19.21
N PRO A 61 4.53 24.69 18.36
CA PRO A 61 4.25 26.05 18.81
C PRO A 61 2.90 26.08 19.55
N ASN A 62 2.77 26.96 20.55
CA ASN A 62 1.59 27.04 21.44
C ASN A 62 0.24 27.27 20.72
N CYS A 63 0.26 27.57 19.41
CA CYS A 63 -0.93 27.67 18.57
C CYS A 63 -1.46 26.32 18.06
N VAL A 64 -0.67 25.24 18.19
CA VAL A 64 -1.08 23.88 17.82
C VAL A 64 -1.53 23.17 19.09
N THR A 65 -2.84 23.18 19.33
CA THR A 65 -3.45 22.36 20.38
C THR A 65 -3.59 20.93 19.88
N ILE A 66 -3.01 19.97 20.59
CA ILE A 66 -3.28 18.55 20.33
C ILE A 66 -4.71 18.28 20.77
N ASP A 67 -5.60 18.11 19.79
CA ASP A 67 -6.98 17.72 20.04
C ASP A 67 -7.00 16.25 20.46
N LYS A 68 -7.14 16.02 21.76
CA LYS A 68 -7.26 14.68 22.35
C LYS A 68 -8.67 14.10 22.22
N SER A 69 -9.60 14.81 21.60
CA SER A 69 -10.99 14.37 21.45
C SER A 69 -11.23 13.49 20.23
N VAL A 70 -10.30 13.47 19.26
CA VAL A 70 -10.42 12.65 18.05
C VAL A 70 -10.25 11.17 18.40
N PRO A 71 -11.23 10.30 18.09
CA PRO A 71 -11.11 8.87 18.36
C PRO A 71 -10.05 8.24 17.44
N VAL A 72 -9.04 7.62 18.06
CA VAL A 72 -8.05 6.80 17.35
C VAL A 72 -8.62 5.39 17.20
N LEU A 73 -8.62 4.90 15.97
CA LEU A 73 -9.04 3.56 15.58
C LEU A 73 -7.82 2.69 15.34
N THR A 74 -7.98 1.37 15.42
CA THR A 74 -6.87 0.42 15.22
C THR A 74 -7.31 -0.69 14.27
N THR A 75 -6.51 -0.96 13.24
CA THR A 75 -6.75 -2.09 12.33
C THR A 75 -6.41 -3.42 13.02
N ALA A 76 -6.83 -4.55 12.43
CA ALA A 76 -6.47 -5.88 12.94
C ALA A 76 -4.95 -6.14 12.98
N ALA A 77 -4.19 -5.44 12.13
CA ALA A 77 -2.72 -5.50 12.09
C ALA A 77 -2.04 -4.59 13.13
N GLY A 78 -2.82 -3.87 13.95
CA GLY A 78 -2.29 -2.96 14.98
C GLY A 78 -1.92 -1.58 14.46
N VAL A 79 -2.38 -1.19 13.26
CA VAL A 79 -2.12 0.16 12.71
C VAL A 79 -3.14 1.14 13.28
N GLU A 80 -2.66 2.17 13.97
CA GLU A 80 -3.49 3.27 14.48
C GLU A 80 -3.81 4.28 13.36
N PHE A 81 -5.06 4.73 13.29
CA PHE A 81 -5.50 5.72 12.32
C PHE A 81 -6.66 6.56 12.86
N VAL A 82 -6.88 7.71 12.24
CA VAL A 82 -8.06 8.55 12.47
C VAL A 82 -8.88 8.67 11.21
N ARG A 83 -10.15 9.03 11.35
CA ARG A 83 -11.06 9.22 10.23
C ARG A 83 -11.74 10.57 10.37
N THR A 84 -11.63 11.39 9.33
CA THR A 84 -12.37 12.66 9.24
C THR A 84 -13.87 12.36 9.24
N PRO A 85 -14.65 12.97 10.14
CA PRO A 85 -16.10 12.82 10.14
C PRO A 85 -16.74 13.25 8.82
N ASP A 86 -17.79 12.55 8.39
CA ASP A 86 -18.44 12.79 7.09
C ASP A 86 -19.05 14.21 6.97
N GLU A 87 -19.35 14.86 8.11
CA GLU A 87 -19.84 16.24 8.17
C GLU A 87 -18.88 17.28 7.57
N PHE A 88 -17.57 17.04 7.62
CA PHE A 88 -16.57 17.93 7.03
C PHE A 88 -16.58 17.91 5.50
N PHE A 89 -17.28 16.95 4.88
CA PHE A 89 -17.44 16.83 3.43
C PHE A 89 -18.82 17.27 2.95
N GLN A 90 -19.65 17.84 3.83
CA GLN A 90 -20.95 18.40 3.43
C GLN A 90 -20.78 19.74 2.72
N ASN A 91 -21.68 20.01 1.76
CA ASN A 91 -21.77 21.30 1.05
C ASN A 91 -20.48 21.74 0.32
N LEU A 92 -19.71 20.77 -0.19
CA LEU A 92 -18.54 21.06 -1.00
C LEU A 92 -18.96 21.70 -2.34
N LYS A 93 -18.35 22.84 -2.65
CA LYS A 93 -18.65 23.58 -3.88
C LYS A 93 -18.26 22.78 -5.11
N ASP A 94 -19.19 22.64 -6.05
CA ASP A 94 -19.00 21.98 -7.35
C ASP A 94 -18.53 20.52 -7.23
N PHE A 95 -18.92 19.80 -6.16
CA PHE A 95 -18.51 18.41 -5.94
C PHE A 95 -19.73 17.51 -5.64
N PRO A 96 -20.57 17.20 -6.65
CA PRO A 96 -21.81 16.46 -6.47
C PRO A 96 -21.64 14.94 -6.61
N TYR A 97 -20.46 14.39 -6.31
CA TYR A 97 -20.14 12.98 -6.53
C TYR A 97 -20.42 12.12 -5.29
N GLU A 98 -20.82 10.87 -5.52
CA GLU A 98 -21.10 9.91 -4.45
C GLU A 98 -19.82 9.24 -3.97
N ALA A 99 -19.49 9.44 -2.69
CA ALA A 99 -18.32 8.80 -2.09
C ALA A 99 -18.49 7.27 -2.04
N HIS A 100 -17.67 6.57 -2.81
CA HIS A 100 -17.51 5.12 -2.72
C HIS A 100 -16.29 4.75 -1.89
N TYR A 101 -16.32 3.56 -1.30
CA TYR A 101 -15.27 3.10 -0.39
C TYR A 101 -14.78 1.70 -0.73
N PHE A 102 -13.47 1.53 -0.65
CA PHE A 102 -12.81 0.23 -0.75
C PHE A 102 -11.95 0.00 0.50
N GLU A 103 -12.02 -1.20 1.06
CA GLU A 103 -11.25 -1.56 2.26
C GLU A 103 -9.99 -2.34 1.89
N VAL A 104 -8.85 -1.91 2.43
CA VAL A 104 -7.55 -2.59 2.29
C VAL A 104 -6.92 -2.66 3.67
N ASP A 105 -6.64 -3.87 4.16
CA ASP A 105 -6.00 -4.10 5.47
C ASP A 105 -6.68 -3.39 6.66
N GLY A 106 -8.00 -3.24 6.59
CA GLY A 106 -8.82 -2.56 7.61
C GLY A 106 -8.81 -1.03 7.50
N LEU A 107 -8.15 -0.47 6.48
CA LEU A 107 -8.18 0.96 6.15
C LEU A 107 -9.19 1.21 5.02
N ARG A 108 -9.91 2.33 5.12
CA ARG A 108 -10.96 2.73 4.16
C ARG A 108 -10.40 3.76 3.19
N LEU A 109 -10.37 3.43 1.90
CA LEU A 109 -9.99 4.34 0.82
C LEU A 109 -11.25 4.88 0.13
N ALA A 110 -11.35 6.19 -0.02
CA ALA A 110 -12.43 6.84 -0.76
C ALA A 110 -12.08 6.96 -2.24
N TYR A 111 -13.06 6.73 -3.12
CA TYR A 111 -12.93 6.94 -4.56
C TYR A 111 -14.27 7.38 -5.17
N GLU A 112 -14.20 8.06 -6.31
CA GLU A 112 -15.38 8.44 -7.11
C GLU A 112 -15.46 7.52 -8.34
N ASP A 113 -16.67 7.13 -8.74
CA ASP A 113 -16.93 6.22 -9.86
C ASP A 113 -18.06 6.76 -10.73
N GLU A 114 -17.68 7.62 -11.67
CA GLU A 114 -18.60 8.44 -12.45
C GLU A 114 -18.62 8.06 -13.93
N GLY A 115 -19.76 8.35 -14.56
CA GLY A 115 -19.99 8.13 -15.99
C GLY A 115 -20.55 6.76 -16.36
N PRO A 116 -20.72 6.49 -17.68
CA PRO A 116 -21.38 5.29 -18.15
C PRO A 116 -20.55 4.01 -17.90
N ARG A 117 -21.20 2.96 -17.39
CA ARG A 117 -20.56 1.66 -17.08
C ARG A 117 -19.87 0.96 -18.26
N ASN A 118 -20.24 1.30 -19.50
CA ASN A 118 -19.68 0.71 -20.72
C ASN A 118 -18.70 1.65 -21.44
N ALA A 119 -18.34 2.79 -20.85
CA ALA A 119 -17.34 3.69 -21.41
C ALA A 119 -15.91 3.24 -21.05
N PRO A 120 -14.88 3.66 -21.82
CA PRO A 120 -13.49 3.46 -21.42
C PRO A 120 -13.20 4.14 -20.07
N VAL A 121 -12.45 3.45 -19.21
CA VAL A 121 -12.10 3.97 -17.88
C VAL A 121 -10.92 4.94 -17.97
N VAL A 122 -11.04 6.08 -17.31
CA VAL A 122 -9.94 7.02 -17.07
C VAL A 122 -9.62 7.01 -15.57
N LEU A 123 -8.41 6.60 -15.20
CA LEU A 123 -7.96 6.61 -13.81
C LEU A 123 -7.31 7.95 -13.48
N MET A 124 -7.83 8.63 -12.46
CA MET A 124 -7.34 9.93 -12.01
C MET A 124 -6.74 9.81 -10.60
N LEU A 125 -5.42 9.97 -10.49
CA LEU A 125 -4.68 9.86 -9.23
C LEU A 125 -4.16 11.24 -8.82
N HIS A 126 -4.59 11.72 -7.65
CA HIS A 126 -4.13 13.01 -7.12
C HIS A 126 -2.71 12.92 -6.55
N GLY A 127 -2.06 14.09 -6.43
CA GLY A 127 -0.78 14.23 -5.72
C GLY A 127 -0.98 14.75 -4.29
N GLN A 128 0.12 15.17 -3.66
CA GLN A 128 0.09 15.91 -2.39
C GLN A 128 -0.06 17.41 -2.64
N PRO A 129 -0.76 18.17 -1.77
CA PRO A 129 -1.53 17.76 -0.59
C PRO A 129 -3.04 17.60 -0.86
N ASP A 130 -3.43 17.44 -2.13
CA ASP A 130 -4.83 17.43 -2.58
C ASP A 130 -5.48 16.05 -2.49
N TRP A 131 -6.76 15.98 -2.91
CA TRP A 131 -7.58 14.76 -3.02
C TRP A 131 -8.49 14.86 -4.26
N SER A 132 -9.45 13.93 -4.44
CA SER A 132 -10.32 13.85 -5.65
C SER A 132 -11.03 15.16 -6.00
N TYR A 133 -11.27 16.04 -5.03
CA TYR A 133 -11.80 17.39 -5.24
C TYR A 133 -11.07 18.22 -6.31
N LEU A 134 -9.77 17.99 -6.52
CA LEU A 134 -8.99 18.64 -7.57
C LEU A 134 -9.57 18.38 -8.98
N TYR A 135 -10.14 17.20 -9.20
CA TYR A 135 -10.62 16.74 -10.50
C TYR A 135 -12.08 17.05 -10.80
N ARG A 136 -12.79 17.77 -9.93
CA ARG A 136 -14.23 18.06 -10.06
C ARG A 136 -14.66 18.85 -11.31
N LYS A 137 -13.70 19.37 -12.07
CA LYS A 137 -13.94 20.07 -13.34
C LYS A 137 -13.59 19.22 -14.56
N MET A 138 -13.04 18.03 -14.33
CA MET A 138 -12.61 17.08 -15.34
C MET A 138 -13.54 15.86 -15.40
N ILE A 139 -14.09 15.46 -14.25
CA ILE A 139 -15.07 14.39 -14.09
C ILE A 139 -16.44 14.85 -14.59
#